data_AF-A0A7J5BBQ3-F1
#
_entry.id   AF-A0A7J5BBQ3-F1
#
_cell.length_a   1.000
_cell.length_b   1.000
_cell.length_c   1.000
_cell.angle_alpha   90.00
_cell.angle_beta   90.00
_cell.angle_gamma   90.00
#
_symmetry.space_group_name_H-M   'P 1'
#
loop_
_entity.id
_entity.type
_entity.pdbx_description
1 polymer ?
#
loop_
_entity_poly.entity_id
_entity_poly.type
_entity_poly.pdbx_seq_one_letter_code
_entity_poly.pdbx_strand_id
1 'polypeptide(L)'
;MLEVIYTAGKVFDGLQSSREATEIYLSTGDTTAIDSRHDLALLQDLKELAEVVIEHAPKPVDANFVIKLNSTMTRSASLDPGVLRSSDDHIGVSTDFGRHEPQAVTLEHLNDLVRSATSGHDAVRNAATLFLTIAKAQPFKDGNKRSAIFAANAVLLSQGGGASISVNKTTR
;
A
#
# COMPACT_ATOMS: atom_id res chain seq x y z
N MET A 1 3.18 -12.19 4.87
CA MET A 1 2.65 -10.81 4.87
C MET A 1 2.87 -10.04 6.17
N LEU A 2 3.22 -10.67 7.31
CA LEU A 2 3.47 -9.99 8.59
C LEU A 2 4.40 -8.77 8.47
N GLU A 3 5.60 -8.94 7.91
CA GLU A 3 6.58 -7.85 7.79
C GLU A 3 6.06 -6.69 6.93
N VAL A 4 5.31 -6.98 5.86
CA VAL A 4 4.70 -5.94 5.01
C VAL A 4 3.66 -5.14 5.79
N ILE A 5 2.75 -5.82 6.51
CA ILE A 5 1.71 -5.20 7.32
C ILE A 5 2.33 -4.33 8.41
N TYR A 6 3.21 -4.92 9.22
CA TYR A 6 3.83 -4.25 10.35
C TYR A 6 4.60 -2.99 9.91
N THR A 7 5.44 -3.13 8.89
CA THR A 7 6.25 -2.01 8.41
C THR A 7 5.43 -0.92 7.71
N ALA A 8 4.43 -1.29 6.91
CA ALA A 8 3.54 -0.31 6.30
C ALA A 8 2.85 0.55 7.38
N GLY A 9 2.28 -0.11 8.40
CA GLY A 9 1.65 0.59 9.52
C GLY A 9 2.63 1.47 10.30
N LYS A 10 3.82 0.94 10.63
CA LYS A 10 4.85 1.69 11.39
C LYS A 10 5.38 2.90 10.63
N VAL A 11 5.72 2.73 9.35
CA VAL A 11 6.46 3.74 8.57
C VAL A 11 5.51 4.81 8.01
N PHE A 12 4.34 4.42 7.53
CA PHE A 12 3.44 5.34 6.85
C PHE A 12 2.43 6.02 7.78
N ASP A 13 1.96 5.30 8.80
CA ASP A 13 0.83 5.73 9.63
C ASP A 13 1.18 5.80 11.13
N GLY A 14 2.41 5.44 11.50
CA GLY A 14 2.89 5.58 12.88
C GLY A 14 2.24 4.61 13.85
N LEU A 15 1.91 3.38 13.40
CA LEU A 15 1.42 2.28 14.24
C LEU A 15 2.24 2.20 15.54
N GLN A 16 1.60 2.13 16.71
CA GLN A 16 2.28 2.03 18.00
C GLN A 16 2.44 0.57 18.46
N SER A 17 1.50 -0.29 18.09
CA SER A 17 1.50 -1.73 18.34
C SER A 17 2.85 -2.39 18.03
N SER A 18 3.27 -3.34 18.88
CA SER A 18 4.54 -4.06 18.68
C SER A 18 4.44 -5.06 17.52
N ARG A 19 5.60 -5.54 17.06
CA ARG A 19 5.64 -6.58 16.03
C ARG A 19 4.98 -7.86 16.52
N GLU A 20 5.24 -8.24 17.77
CA GLU A 20 4.70 -9.42 18.44
C GLU A 20 3.17 -9.31 18.60
N ALA A 21 2.67 -8.16 19.04
CA ALA A 21 1.23 -7.90 19.13
C ALA A 21 0.56 -7.98 17.76
N THR A 22 1.21 -7.45 16.73
CA THR A 22 0.74 -7.54 15.33
C THR A 22 0.70 -9.00 14.85
N GLU A 23 1.73 -9.79 15.14
CA GLU A 23 1.80 -11.21 14.77
C GLU A 23 0.72 -12.04 15.46
N ILE A 24 0.50 -11.82 16.76
CA ILE A 24 -0.57 -12.45 17.52
C ILE A 24 -1.93 -12.09 16.90
N TYR A 25 -2.20 -10.80 16.68
CA TYR A 25 -3.44 -10.36 16.06
C TYR A 25 -3.68 -10.99 14.68
N LEU A 26 -2.67 -11.04 13.82
CA LEU A 26 -2.81 -11.60 12.48
C LEU A 26 -3.03 -13.12 12.49
N SER A 27 -2.46 -13.83 13.47
CA SER A 27 -2.54 -15.29 13.56
C SER A 27 -3.77 -15.82 14.31
N THR A 28 -4.23 -15.10 15.34
CA THR A 28 -5.31 -15.56 16.23
C THR A 28 -6.55 -14.67 16.21
N GLY A 29 -6.43 -13.42 15.73
CA GLY A 29 -7.45 -12.39 15.87
C GLY A 29 -7.50 -11.75 17.26
N ASP A 30 -6.59 -12.10 18.17
CA ASP A 30 -6.52 -11.52 19.52
C ASP A 30 -6.08 -10.04 19.45
N THR A 31 -6.88 -9.18 20.06
CA THR A 31 -6.67 -7.72 20.10
C THR A 31 -6.23 -7.22 21.47
N THR A 32 -6.04 -8.08 22.47
CA THR A 32 -5.76 -7.69 23.86
C THR A 32 -4.47 -6.88 24.01
N ALA A 33 -3.48 -7.11 23.13
CA ALA A 33 -2.21 -6.37 23.12
C ALA A 33 -2.21 -5.11 22.22
N ILE A 34 -3.37 -4.69 21.70
CA ILE A 34 -3.52 -3.49 20.86
C ILE A 34 -4.25 -2.41 21.66
N ASP A 35 -3.49 -1.49 22.23
CA ASP A 35 -4.02 -0.48 23.16
C ASP A 35 -4.74 0.71 22.48
N SER A 36 -4.68 0.80 21.16
CA SER A 36 -5.17 1.94 20.38
C SER A 36 -6.27 1.51 19.41
N ARG A 37 -7.43 2.18 19.48
CA ARG A 37 -8.53 1.99 18.50
C ARG A 37 -8.08 2.35 17.07
N HIS A 38 -7.20 3.33 16.94
CA HIS A 38 -6.64 3.72 15.64
C HIS A 38 -5.72 2.63 15.08
N ASP A 39 -4.86 2.06 15.94
CA ASP A 39 -3.98 0.96 15.55
C ASP A 39 -4.77 -0.28 15.14
N LEU A 40 -5.83 -0.62 15.90
CA LEU A 40 -6.69 -1.73 15.57
C LEU A 40 -7.37 -1.52 14.21
N ALA A 41 -7.93 -0.34 13.95
CA ALA A 41 -8.56 0.00 12.68
C ALA A 41 -7.57 -0.09 11.51
N LEU A 42 -6.35 0.42 11.70
CA LEU A 42 -5.27 0.32 10.71
C LEU A 42 -4.87 -1.14 10.45
N LEU A 43 -4.67 -1.93 11.50
CA LEU A 43 -4.30 -3.34 11.36
C LEU A 43 -5.39 -4.18 10.71
N GLN A 44 -6.67 -3.88 10.97
CA GLN A 44 -7.81 -4.49 10.27
C GLN A 44 -7.75 -4.20 8.76
N ASP A 45 -7.59 -2.94 8.38
CA ASP A 45 -7.51 -2.55 6.97
C ASP A 45 -6.28 -3.16 6.26
N LEU A 46 -5.12 -3.18 6.93
CA LEU A 46 -3.89 -3.78 6.38
C LEU A 46 -3.97 -5.30 6.26
N LYS A 47 -4.70 -5.96 7.18
CA LYS A 47 -5.00 -7.39 7.08
C LYS A 47 -5.90 -7.67 5.88
N GLU A 48 -7.00 -6.94 5.72
CA GLU A 48 -7.92 -7.10 4.59
C GLU A 48 -7.22 -6.81 3.24
N LEU A 49 -6.34 -5.81 3.20
CA LEU A 49 -5.46 -5.57 2.05
C LEU A 49 -4.57 -6.78 1.71
N ALA A 50 -3.99 -7.42 2.73
CA ALA A 50 -3.16 -8.61 2.53
C ALA A 50 -3.96 -9.77 1.96
N GLU A 51 -5.17 -9.97 2.45
CA GLU A 51 -6.11 -10.99 1.96
C GLU A 51 -6.45 -10.74 0.49
N VAL A 52 -6.81 -9.49 0.12
CA VAL A 52 -7.07 -9.11 -1.28
C VAL A 52 -5.85 -9.37 -2.19
N VAL A 53 -4.65 -9.10 -1.72
CA VAL A 53 -3.40 -9.37 -2.47
C VAL A 53 -3.19 -10.88 -2.67
N ILE A 54 -3.41 -11.68 -1.63
CA ILE A 54 -3.25 -13.14 -1.69
C ILE A 54 -4.30 -13.75 -2.64
N GLU A 55 -5.55 -13.30 -2.57
CA GLU A 55 -6.65 -13.76 -3.43
C GLU A 55 -6.48 -13.35 -4.90
N HIS A 56 -5.80 -12.23 -5.17
CA HIS A 56 -5.56 -11.78 -6.54
C HIS A 56 -4.50 -12.61 -7.25
N ALA A 57 -3.52 -13.15 -6.53
CA ALA A 57 -2.45 -13.94 -7.13
C ALA A 57 -3.01 -15.22 -7.82
N PRO A 58 -2.48 -15.63 -8.99
CA PRO A 58 -1.33 -15.05 -9.70
C PRO A 58 -1.72 -14.04 -10.80
N LYS A 59 -2.89 -13.38 -10.72
CA LYS A 59 -3.33 -12.45 -11.76
C LYS A 59 -2.40 -11.24 -11.86
N PRO A 60 -2.19 -10.69 -13.07
CA PRO A 60 -1.44 -9.44 -13.25
C PRO A 60 -2.07 -8.28 -12.48
N VAL A 61 -1.22 -7.34 -12.05
CA VAL A 61 -1.66 -6.09 -11.41
C VAL A 61 -2.02 -5.06 -12.48
N ASP A 62 -3.18 -4.43 -12.36
CA ASP A 62 -3.65 -3.34 -13.22
C ASP A 62 -4.16 -2.15 -12.38
N ALA A 63 -4.62 -1.07 -13.03
CA ALA A 63 -5.13 0.10 -12.31
C ALA A 63 -6.39 -0.20 -11.47
N ASN A 64 -7.28 -1.09 -11.93
CA ASN A 64 -8.48 -1.45 -11.18
C ASN A 64 -8.12 -2.18 -9.89
N PHE A 65 -7.09 -3.03 -9.92
CA PHE A 65 -6.58 -3.67 -8.72
C PHE A 65 -5.98 -2.66 -7.74
N VAL A 66 -5.23 -1.66 -8.22
CA VAL A 66 -4.71 -0.58 -7.37
C VAL A 66 -5.85 0.21 -6.71
N ILE A 67 -6.92 0.51 -7.47
CA ILE A 67 -8.14 1.13 -6.94
C ILE A 67 -8.83 0.23 -5.92
N LYS A 68 -8.93 -1.07 -6.19
CA LYS A 68 -9.52 -2.05 -5.29
C LYS A 68 -8.78 -2.09 -3.96
N LEU A 69 -7.44 -2.12 -3.97
CA LEU A 69 -6.63 -2.02 -2.76
C LEU A 69 -6.97 -0.75 -1.98
N ASN A 70 -7.00 0.41 -2.63
CA ASN A 70 -7.35 1.65 -1.95
C ASN A 70 -8.76 1.63 -1.34
N SER A 71 -9.73 1.06 -2.06
CA SER A 71 -11.12 0.94 -1.59
C SER A 71 -11.30 0.04 -0.37
N THR A 72 -10.35 -0.87 -0.10
CA THR A 72 -10.40 -1.77 1.06
C THR A 72 -10.14 -1.02 2.37
N MET A 73 -9.35 0.06 2.35
CA MET A 73 -8.98 0.80 3.56
C MET A 73 -10.08 1.77 4.02
N THR A 74 -11.18 1.24 4.52
CA THR A 74 -12.36 2.07 4.88
C THR A 74 -12.33 2.61 6.31
N ARG A 75 -11.51 2.03 7.19
CA ARG A 75 -11.46 2.39 8.62
C ARG A 75 -10.35 3.39 8.92
N SER A 76 -9.26 3.29 8.18
CA SER A 76 -8.01 4.02 8.39
C SER A 76 -7.67 4.99 7.27
N ALA A 77 -8.36 4.96 6.12
CA ALA A 77 -8.24 6.02 5.12
C ALA A 77 -9.32 7.08 5.36
N SER A 78 -8.90 8.34 5.47
CA SER A 78 -9.78 9.43 5.91
C SER A 78 -10.58 10.09 4.79
N LEU A 79 -10.31 9.79 3.52
CA LEU A 79 -10.89 10.49 2.37
C LEU A 79 -11.15 9.57 1.17
N ASP A 80 -12.41 9.47 0.75
CA ASP A 80 -12.93 8.82 -0.46
C ASP A 80 -12.19 7.54 -0.94
N PRO A 81 -12.27 6.42 -0.18
CA PRO A 81 -11.58 5.18 -0.53
C PRO A 81 -11.95 4.67 -1.93
N GLY A 82 -10.94 4.35 -2.73
CA GLY A 82 -11.10 3.84 -4.11
C GLY A 82 -11.40 4.92 -5.15
N VAL A 83 -11.44 6.19 -4.78
CA VAL A 83 -11.75 7.29 -5.70
C VAL A 83 -10.46 7.99 -6.12
N LEU A 84 -10.21 8.03 -7.43
CA LEU A 84 -9.11 8.85 -7.97
C LEU A 84 -9.39 10.31 -7.65
N ARG A 85 -8.38 11.01 -7.11
CA ARG A 85 -8.51 12.42 -6.78
C ARG A 85 -8.68 13.28 -8.02
N SER A 86 -9.30 14.43 -7.84
CA SER A 86 -9.35 15.50 -8.82
C SER A 86 -8.09 16.37 -8.78
N SER A 87 -7.92 17.22 -9.79
CA SER A 87 -6.85 18.22 -9.83
C SER A 87 -6.98 19.27 -8.72
N ASP A 88 -8.21 19.53 -8.25
CA ASP A 88 -8.52 20.57 -7.27
C ASP A 88 -8.25 20.12 -5.82
N ASP A 89 -8.00 18.83 -5.59
CA ASP A 89 -7.74 18.28 -4.25
C ASP A 89 -6.34 18.65 -3.72
N HIS A 90 -5.44 19.18 -4.56
CA HIS A 90 -4.10 19.65 -4.18
C HIS A 90 -3.29 18.64 -3.35
N ILE A 91 -3.41 17.34 -3.64
CA ILE A 91 -2.76 16.27 -2.88
C ILE A 91 -1.26 16.22 -3.17
N GLY A 92 -0.47 16.26 -2.11
CA GLY A 92 0.98 16.17 -2.18
C GLY A 92 1.60 15.76 -0.86
N VAL A 93 2.85 15.35 -0.91
CA VAL A 93 3.64 14.95 0.26
C VAL A 93 4.80 15.91 0.48
N SER A 94 5.05 16.28 1.73
CA SER A 94 6.27 16.99 2.08
C SER A 94 7.47 16.05 1.97
N THR A 95 8.54 16.51 1.32
CA THR A 95 9.80 15.78 1.18
C THR A 95 10.97 16.68 1.61
N ASP A 96 12.14 16.09 1.83
CA ASP A 96 13.39 16.84 2.08
C ASP A 96 13.72 17.84 0.95
N PHE A 97 13.18 17.63 -0.25
CA PHE A 97 13.39 18.46 -1.44
C PHE A 97 12.24 19.45 -1.69
N GLY A 98 11.32 19.61 -0.74
CA GLY A 98 10.12 20.44 -0.87
C GLY A 98 8.84 19.63 -1.06
N ARG A 99 7.73 20.33 -1.32
CA ARG A 99 6.42 19.70 -1.54
C ARG A 99 6.37 19.03 -2.90
N HIS A 100 6.12 17.73 -2.92
CA HIS A 100 5.82 16.98 -4.13
C HIS A 100 4.32 16.91 -4.33
N GLU A 101 3.81 17.62 -5.34
CA GLU A 101 2.39 17.69 -5.70
C GLU A 101 2.22 17.28 -7.18
N PRO A 102 2.01 15.97 -7.45
CA PRO A 102 1.86 15.47 -8.80
C PRO A 102 0.51 15.89 -9.39
N GLN A 103 0.40 15.94 -10.72
CA GLN A 103 -0.90 16.09 -11.39
C GLN A 103 -1.81 14.90 -11.08
N ALA A 104 -3.13 15.15 -11.01
CA ALA A 104 -4.11 14.08 -10.88
C ALA A 104 -4.03 13.13 -12.09
N VAL A 105 -4.23 11.83 -11.84
CA VAL A 105 -4.15 10.81 -12.89
C VAL A 105 -5.54 10.30 -13.24
N THR A 106 -5.76 10.04 -14.52
CA THR A 106 -6.94 9.31 -15.00
C THR A 106 -6.75 7.80 -14.79
N LEU A 107 -7.83 7.02 -14.89
CA LEU A 107 -7.76 5.56 -14.85
C LEU A 107 -6.82 5.00 -15.93
N GLU A 108 -6.89 5.55 -17.15
CA GLU A 108 -6.04 5.17 -18.27
C GLU A 108 -4.56 5.45 -17.97
N HIS A 109 -4.25 6.66 -17.50
CA HIS A 109 -2.88 7.03 -17.15
C HIS A 109 -2.34 6.17 -15.99
N LEU A 110 -3.14 5.90 -14.96
CA LEU A 110 -2.75 4.98 -13.90
C LEU A 110 -2.46 3.57 -14.45
N ASN A 111 -3.27 3.10 -15.41
CA ASN A 111 -3.06 1.80 -16.03
C ASN A 111 -1.75 1.77 -16.83
N ASP A 112 -1.44 2.83 -17.56
CA ASP A 112 -0.17 2.97 -18.30
C ASP A 112 1.04 2.96 -17.36
N LEU A 113 0.96 3.68 -16.24
CA LEU A 113 2.00 3.68 -15.20
C LEU A 113 2.22 2.27 -14.63
N VAL A 114 1.14 1.54 -14.33
CA VAL A 114 1.22 0.17 -13.80
C VAL A 114 1.83 -0.78 -14.84
N ARG A 115 1.37 -0.74 -16.10
CA ARG A 115 1.91 -1.59 -17.18
C ARG A 115 3.39 -1.30 -17.44
N SER A 116 3.78 -0.03 -17.49
CA SER A 116 5.16 0.38 -17.71
C SER A 116 6.07 -0.15 -16.58
N ALA A 117 5.66 0.04 -15.33
CA ALA A 117 6.40 -0.39 -14.15
C ALA A 117 6.55 -1.92 -14.02
N THR A 118 5.67 -2.69 -14.66
CA THR A 118 5.63 -4.17 -14.57
C THR A 118 6.05 -4.89 -15.85
N SER A 119 6.55 -4.15 -16.85
CA SER A 119 6.91 -4.69 -18.18
C SER A 119 8.26 -5.43 -18.24
N GLY A 120 9.11 -5.31 -17.22
CA GLY A 120 10.43 -5.95 -17.19
C GLY A 120 10.40 -7.45 -16.87
N HIS A 121 11.54 -8.12 -16.98
CA HIS A 121 11.70 -9.54 -16.66
C HIS A 121 12.07 -9.83 -15.19
N ASP A 122 12.48 -8.80 -14.43
CA ASP A 122 12.88 -8.93 -13.02
C ASP A 122 11.71 -8.52 -12.12
N ALA A 123 11.10 -9.50 -11.46
CA ALA A 123 9.95 -9.29 -10.58
C ALA A 123 10.23 -8.34 -9.41
N VAL A 124 11.44 -8.41 -8.84
CA VAL A 124 11.84 -7.54 -7.71
C VAL A 124 11.99 -6.11 -8.18
N ARG A 125 12.64 -5.92 -9.34
CA ARG A 125 12.77 -4.60 -9.95
C ARG A 125 11.40 -4.03 -10.35
N ASN A 126 10.52 -4.84 -10.92
CA ASN A 126 9.17 -4.46 -11.30
C ASN A 126 8.35 -4.04 -10.08
N ALA A 127 8.39 -4.83 -9.00
CA ALA A 127 7.69 -4.52 -7.76
C ALA A 127 8.19 -3.21 -7.12
N ALA A 128 9.51 -3.03 -7.04
CA ALA A 128 10.10 -1.79 -6.52
C ALA A 128 9.74 -0.58 -7.40
N THR A 129 9.76 -0.74 -8.73
CA THR A 129 9.37 0.31 -9.67
C THR A 129 7.90 0.66 -9.51
N LEU A 130 7.01 -0.34 -9.40
CA LEU A 130 5.58 -0.15 -9.20
C LEU A 130 5.29 0.61 -7.90
N PHE A 131 5.94 0.22 -6.80
CA PHE A 131 5.83 0.92 -5.52
C PHE A 131 6.16 2.41 -5.67
N LEU A 132 7.34 2.72 -6.23
CA LEU A 132 7.80 4.09 -6.41
C LEU A 132 6.88 4.89 -7.35
N THR A 133 6.43 4.28 -8.44
CA THR A 133 5.56 4.92 -9.43
C THR A 133 4.23 5.33 -8.83
N ILE A 134 3.53 4.41 -8.14
CA ILE A 134 2.24 4.73 -7.51
C ILE A 134 2.43 5.71 -6.34
N ALA A 135 3.45 5.50 -5.51
CA ALA A 135 3.75 6.39 -4.39
C ALA A 135 4.12 7.81 -4.84
N LYS A 136 4.72 7.99 -6.02
CA LYS A 136 4.99 9.32 -6.60
C LYS A 136 3.77 9.91 -7.32
N ALA A 137 2.92 9.11 -7.94
CA ALA A 137 1.74 9.60 -8.63
C ALA A 137 0.65 10.12 -7.66
N GLN A 138 0.61 9.59 -6.43
CA GLN A 138 -0.38 9.93 -5.41
C GLN A 138 -1.83 9.93 -5.98
N PRO A 139 -2.33 8.83 -6.58
CA PRO A 139 -3.61 8.82 -7.29
C PRO A 139 -4.85 9.07 -6.42
N PHE A 140 -4.76 8.84 -5.12
CA PHE A 140 -5.87 8.93 -4.16
C PHE A 140 -5.69 10.11 -3.20
N LYS A 141 -6.76 10.49 -2.50
CA LYS A 141 -6.70 11.51 -1.44
C LYS A 141 -5.93 11.02 -0.20
N ASP A 142 -6.00 9.72 0.08
CA ASP A 142 -5.29 9.08 1.19
C ASP A 142 -4.92 7.62 0.84
N GLY A 143 -4.02 7.02 1.60
CA GLY A 143 -3.65 5.60 1.46
C GLY A 143 -2.75 5.29 0.25
N ASN A 144 -2.14 6.30 -0.38
CA ASN A 144 -1.31 6.12 -1.59
C ASN A 144 -0.14 5.15 -1.38
N LYS A 145 0.63 5.33 -0.29
CA LYS A 145 1.82 4.51 0.00
C LYS A 145 1.44 3.07 0.41
N ARG A 146 0.34 2.93 1.16
CA ARG A 146 -0.24 1.64 1.55
C ARG A 146 -0.72 0.87 0.30
N SER A 147 -1.50 1.50 -0.57
CA SER A 147 -1.95 0.89 -1.83
C SER A 147 -0.76 0.47 -2.70
N ALA A 148 0.27 1.32 -2.80
CA ALA A 148 1.47 1.05 -3.59
C ALA A 148 2.28 -0.16 -3.09
N ILE A 149 2.50 -0.29 -1.78
CA ILE A 149 3.33 -1.39 -1.24
C ILE A 149 2.61 -2.73 -1.37
N PHE A 150 1.28 -2.76 -1.23
CA PHE A 150 0.49 -3.97 -1.44
C PHE A 150 0.42 -4.36 -2.93
N ALA A 151 0.26 -3.39 -3.83
CA ALA A 151 0.33 -3.64 -5.28
C ALA A 151 1.70 -4.22 -5.69
N ALA A 152 2.80 -3.71 -5.14
CA ALA A 152 4.14 -4.25 -5.37
C ALA A 152 4.28 -5.70 -4.88
N ASN A 153 3.75 -6.02 -3.70
CA ASN A 153 3.78 -7.40 -3.19
C ASN A 153 2.88 -8.36 -3.99
N ALA A 154 1.79 -7.88 -4.59
CA ALA A 154 0.99 -8.69 -5.52
C ALA A 154 1.80 -9.09 -6.77
N VAL A 155 2.65 -8.21 -7.31
CA VAL A 155 3.56 -8.55 -8.41
C VAL A 155 4.50 -9.70 -8.00
N LEU A 156 5.09 -9.65 -6.81
CA LEU A 156 6.01 -10.69 -6.32
C LEU A 156 5.30 -12.04 -6.13
N LEU A 157 4.10 -12.03 -5.54
CA LEU A 157 3.31 -13.24 -5.35
C LEU A 157 2.86 -13.86 -6.66
N SER A 158 2.54 -13.05 -7.68
CA SER A 158 2.14 -13.56 -9.00
C SER A 158 3.22 -14.38 -9.72
N GLN A 159 4.49 -14.21 -9.33
CA GLN A 159 5.64 -14.92 -9.90
C GLN A 159 6.04 -16.15 -9.09
N GLY A 160 5.25 -16.54 -8.07
CA GLY A 160 5.46 -17.75 -7.27
C GLY A 160 6.69 -17.73 -6.36
N GLY A 161 7.31 -16.56 -6.18
CA GLY A 161 8.49 -16.38 -5.33
C GLY A 161 8.14 -16.16 -3.86
N GLY A 162 9.00 -16.62 -2.94
CA GLY A 162 8.90 -16.33 -1.51
C GLY A 162 9.37 -14.92 -1.10
N ALA A 163 9.62 -14.03 -2.07
CA ALA A 163 10.11 -12.68 -1.83
C ALA A 163 8.97 -11.72 -1.47
N SER A 164 9.27 -10.75 -0.59
CA SER A 164 8.37 -9.64 -0.27
C SER A 164 9.16 -8.35 -0.14
N ILE A 165 8.51 -7.20 -0.37
CA ILE A 165 9.10 -5.88 -0.12
C ILE A 165 8.39 -5.26 1.07
N SER A 166 9.16 -4.90 2.08
CA SER A 166 8.76 -4.12 3.25
C SER A 166 9.46 -2.76 3.25
N VAL A 167 8.99 -1.83 4.08
CA VAL A 167 9.58 -0.50 4.22
C VAL A 167 10.22 -0.33 5.58
N ASN A 168 11.35 0.37 5.67
CA ASN A 168 11.97 0.63 6.97
C ASN A 168 12.27 2.11 7.10
N LYS A 169 12.05 2.66 8.30
CA LYS A 169 12.55 3.99 8.65
C LYS A 169 14.04 3.84 8.95
N THR A 170 14.89 4.45 8.13
CA THR A 170 16.30 4.62 8.49
C THR A 170 16.38 5.86 9.37
N THR A 171 16.84 5.72 10.61
CA THR A 171 17.25 6.86 11.43
C THR A 171 18.39 7.56 10.69
N ARG A 172 18.15 8.79 10.24
CA ARG A 172 19.21 9.71 9.85
C ARG A 172 19.68 10.48 11.08
#